data_AF-E8WMN8-F1
#
_entry.id   AF-E8WMN8-F1
#
_cell.length_a   1.000
_cell.length_b   1.000
_cell.length_c   1.000
_cell.angle_alpha   90.00
_cell.angle_beta   90.00
_cell.angle_gamma   90.00
#
_symmetry.space_group_name_H-M   'P 1'
#
loop_
_entity.id
_entity.type
_entity.pdbx_description
1 polymer ?
#
loop_
_entity_poly.entity_id
_entity_poly.type
_entity_poly.pdbx_seq_one_letter_code
_entity_poly.pdbx_strand_id
1 'polypeptide(L)'
;MNTETTTKTNRNQGTLSARMRVLAVSLSLVLVAGCGGGGGGSAPTGVNTTEDPVQSNSYTVTSDNYGLENATYLSSSKSNLGIVFRAAIATSLNDPAYKTVSRIDITAGAAIAPQVTYSLAGGATPFPGNLYFLNGHPSTLLKIVGGTISFTRYGGNSGDRISGSYSAVVEDDNDPAKPTYTVAGSFDFVTDSYGPVLPAPGSLALAAQPAYQSYCASCHALGSYDPSASGAPDLALKGGDMNPIFTAGQAGHQGVTLTANEITDLKVLLNTN
;
A
#
# COMPACT_ATOMS: atom_id res chain seq x y z
N MET A 1 32.79 31.60 42.69
CA MET A 1 33.37 30.45 43.42
C MET A 1 32.50 29.24 43.09
N ASN A 2 32.85 28.49 42.04
CA ASN A 2 33.55 27.19 42.09
C ASN A 2 32.49 26.07 41.89
N THR A 3 32.57 25.10 40.97
CA THR A 3 33.55 24.74 39.93
C THR A 3 32.85 23.76 38.99
N GLU A 4 32.90 23.97 37.66
CA GLU A 4 32.52 22.97 36.65
C GLU A 4 33.62 21.90 36.54
N THR A 5 33.24 20.62 36.49
CA THR A 5 34.18 19.52 36.23
C THR A 5 33.82 18.86 34.90
N THR A 6 34.60 19.19 33.87
CA THR A 6 34.55 18.61 32.52
C THR A 6 35.38 17.32 32.51
N THR A 7 34.78 16.17 32.16
CA THR A 7 35.54 14.95 31.85
C THR A 7 35.49 14.67 30.35
N LYS A 8 36.65 14.86 29.69
CA LYS A 8 36.91 14.41 28.32
C LYS A 8 37.19 12.91 28.33
N THR A 9 36.55 12.16 27.43
CA THR A 9 36.98 10.79 27.09
C THR A 9 37.32 10.72 25.61
N ASN A 10 38.62 10.62 25.33
CA ASN A 10 39.15 10.26 24.02
C ASN A 10 38.87 8.78 23.76
N ARG A 11 38.33 8.44 22.58
CA ARG A 11 38.48 7.09 22.02
C ARG A 11 39.06 7.14 20.61
N ASN A 12 40.13 6.38 20.51
CA ASN A 12 41.02 6.12 19.39
C ASN A 12 40.31 5.83 18.06
N GLN A 13 40.84 6.47 17.03
CA GLN A 13 40.76 6.03 15.65
C GLN A 13 41.60 4.75 15.50
N GLY A 14 40.95 3.65 15.12
CA GLY A 14 41.60 2.41 14.68
C GLY A 14 41.40 2.25 13.18
N THR A 15 42.48 2.45 12.43
CA THR A 15 42.59 2.19 10.99
C THR A 15 42.64 0.69 10.74
N LEU A 16 41.61 0.13 10.10
CA LEU A 16 41.64 -1.25 9.60
C LEU A 16 41.99 -1.26 8.10
N SER A 17 43.23 -1.69 7.89
CA SER A 17 43.91 -2.02 6.64
C SER A 17 43.11 -3.00 5.78
N ALA A 18 42.83 -2.59 4.55
CA ALA A 18 42.29 -3.43 3.49
C ALA A 18 43.40 -4.34 2.94
N ARG A 19 43.33 -5.64 3.26
CA ARG A 19 44.06 -6.69 2.54
C ARG A 19 43.10 -7.80 2.12
N MET A 20 42.85 -7.82 0.81
CA MET A 20 43.15 -8.98 -0.04
C MET A 20 42.40 -10.28 0.26
N ARG A 21 41.38 -10.60 -0.55
CA ARG A 21 41.13 -11.96 -1.05
C ARG A 21 40.69 -11.95 -2.51
N VAL A 22 41.64 -12.39 -3.34
CA VAL A 22 41.46 -12.92 -4.68
C VAL A 22 40.57 -14.16 -4.59
N LEU A 23 39.57 -14.29 -5.47
CA LEU A 23 39.05 -15.60 -5.84
C LEU A 23 38.71 -15.63 -7.34
N ALA A 24 39.21 -16.69 -7.98
CA ALA A 24 39.33 -16.91 -9.40
C ALA A 24 37.99 -17.06 -10.13
N VAL A 25 37.90 -16.45 -11.32
CA VAL A 25 36.88 -16.77 -12.32
C VAL A 25 37.51 -17.73 -13.32
N SER A 26 37.09 -18.99 -13.25
CA SER A 26 37.43 -20.06 -14.19
C SER A 26 36.64 -19.84 -15.48
N LEU A 27 37.33 -19.46 -16.56
CA LEU A 27 36.79 -19.39 -17.90
C LEU A 27 36.97 -20.75 -18.58
N SER A 28 35.91 -21.55 -18.66
CA SER A 28 35.91 -22.81 -19.41
C SER A 28 35.14 -22.65 -20.73
N LEU A 29 35.93 -22.59 -21.79
CA LEU A 29 35.57 -22.68 -23.19
C LEU A 29 35.07 -24.09 -23.51
N VAL A 30 33.85 -24.23 -24.05
CA VAL A 30 33.42 -25.45 -24.74
C VAL A 30 32.92 -25.06 -26.12
N LEU A 31 33.80 -25.22 -27.10
CA LEU A 31 33.48 -25.33 -28.52
C LEU A 31 33.12 -26.78 -28.79
N VAL A 32 31.87 -27.07 -29.13
CA VAL A 32 31.50 -28.30 -29.85
C VAL A 32 30.93 -27.91 -31.20
N ALA A 33 31.77 -28.01 -32.22
CA ALA A 33 31.35 -28.11 -33.59
C ALA A 33 30.78 -29.53 -33.80
N GLY A 34 29.50 -29.63 -34.12
CA GLY A 34 28.84 -30.85 -34.57
C GLY A 34 28.24 -30.61 -35.95
N CYS A 35 28.83 -31.25 -36.96
CA CYS A 35 28.42 -31.25 -38.36
C CYS A 35 27.58 -32.52 -38.65
N GLY A 36 26.51 -32.36 -39.44
CA GLY A 36 25.70 -33.44 -40.04
C GLY A 36 24.39 -33.71 -39.30
N GLY A 37 23.22 -33.84 -39.93
CA GLY A 37 22.83 -33.82 -41.34
C GLY A 37 21.37 -34.28 -41.44
N GLY A 38 20.57 -33.60 -42.28
CA GLY A 38 19.38 -34.09 -42.96
C GLY A 38 18.26 -34.82 -42.18
N GLY A 39 17.15 -34.13 -41.96
CA GLY A 39 15.87 -34.76 -41.63
C GLY A 39 14.72 -33.77 -41.80
N GLY A 40 14.04 -33.82 -42.95
CA GLY A 40 12.88 -32.98 -43.24
C GLY A 40 11.68 -33.34 -42.36
N GLY A 41 10.94 -32.32 -41.92
CA GLY A 41 9.70 -32.52 -41.20
C GLY A 41 9.11 -31.22 -40.68
N SER A 42 8.15 -30.69 -41.44
CA SER A 42 7.03 -29.84 -41.02
C SER A 42 7.33 -28.48 -40.36
N ALA A 43 6.62 -27.47 -40.88
CA ALA A 43 6.59 -26.10 -40.39
C ALA A 43 6.42 -26.01 -38.86
N PRO A 44 6.99 -24.98 -38.22
CA PRO A 44 6.87 -24.80 -36.78
C PRO A 44 5.38 -24.64 -36.43
N THR A 45 4.82 -25.62 -35.73
CA THR A 45 3.63 -25.37 -34.91
C THR A 45 3.96 -24.19 -34.03
N GLY A 46 3.20 -23.11 -34.23
CA GLY A 46 3.45 -21.81 -33.63
C GLY A 46 3.85 -21.95 -32.17
N VAL A 47 4.98 -21.34 -31.83
CA VAL A 47 5.17 -20.87 -30.46
C VAL A 47 3.98 -19.98 -30.23
N ASN A 48 3.02 -20.47 -29.45
CA ASN A 48 1.94 -19.65 -28.97
C ASN A 48 2.61 -18.65 -28.01
N THR A 49 3.06 -17.51 -28.55
CA THR A 49 3.55 -16.37 -27.79
C THR A 49 2.40 -15.57 -27.21
N THR A 50 1.24 -16.19 -26.97
CA THR A 50 0.45 -15.77 -25.83
C THR A 50 1.37 -16.02 -24.64
N GLU A 51 2.10 -14.98 -24.22
CA GLU A 51 2.46 -14.86 -22.81
C GLU A 51 1.25 -15.35 -22.03
N ASP A 52 1.45 -16.39 -21.22
CA ASP A 52 0.47 -16.70 -20.18
C ASP A 52 0.14 -15.37 -19.53
N PRO A 53 -1.16 -15.01 -19.40
CA PRO A 53 -1.54 -13.72 -18.89
C PRO A 53 -0.78 -13.51 -17.59
N VAL A 54 0.05 -12.46 -17.53
CA VAL A 54 0.71 -12.00 -16.31
C VAL A 54 -0.33 -12.14 -15.22
N GLN A 55 -0.13 -13.09 -14.31
CA GLN A 55 -1.15 -13.49 -13.36
C GLN A 55 -1.52 -12.24 -12.56
N SER A 56 -2.62 -11.61 -12.95
CA SER A 56 -2.87 -10.23 -12.53
C SER A 56 -3.47 -10.26 -11.15
N ASN A 57 -2.77 -9.61 -10.23
CA ASN A 57 -3.37 -9.24 -8.96
C ASN A 57 -4.48 -8.23 -9.24
N SER A 58 -5.52 -8.24 -8.42
CA SER A 58 -6.54 -7.21 -8.41
C SER A 58 -6.85 -6.80 -6.98
N TYR A 59 -7.15 -5.52 -6.83
CA TYR A 59 -7.59 -4.94 -5.58
C TYR A 59 -8.57 -3.82 -5.90
N THR A 60 -9.70 -3.81 -5.23
CA THR A 60 -10.74 -2.80 -5.46
C THR A 60 -11.35 -2.41 -4.14
N VAL A 61 -11.32 -1.12 -3.83
CA VAL A 61 -12.07 -0.53 -2.73
C VAL A 61 -13.52 -0.38 -3.18
N THR A 62 -14.45 -1.06 -2.52
CA THR A 62 -15.86 -1.12 -2.91
C THR A 62 -16.73 -0.17 -2.10
N SER A 63 -16.28 0.24 -0.92
CA SER A 63 -16.87 1.30 -0.12
C SER A 63 -15.77 1.93 0.71
N ASP A 64 -15.72 3.27 0.71
CA ASP A 64 -14.70 3.99 1.46
C ASP A 64 -15.23 5.33 1.94
N ASN A 65 -15.49 5.37 3.25
CA ASN A 65 -15.89 6.59 3.91
C ASN A 65 -14.70 7.32 4.56
N TYR A 66 -13.47 6.83 4.42
CA TYR A 66 -12.26 7.45 4.96
C TYR A 66 -11.54 8.33 3.92
N GLY A 67 -11.53 7.92 2.65
CA GLY A 67 -10.82 8.62 1.56
C GLY A 67 -9.44 8.01 1.32
N LEU A 68 -9.41 6.72 1.03
CA LEU A 68 -8.27 5.96 0.56
C LEU A 68 -7.92 6.30 -0.89
N GLU A 69 -6.62 6.43 -1.17
CA GLU A 69 -6.14 6.49 -2.54
C GLU A 69 -6.36 5.18 -3.30
N ASN A 70 -6.41 5.29 -4.62
CA ASN A 70 -6.37 4.13 -5.49
C ASN A 70 -4.95 3.54 -5.49
N ALA A 71 -4.85 2.23 -5.26
CA ALA A 71 -3.60 1.53 -5.46
C ALA A 71 -3.22 1.55 -6.95
N THR A 72 -1.97 1.81 -7.24
CA THR A 72 -1.39 1.76 -8.59
C THR A 72 -0.48 0.54 -8.77
N TYR A 73 -0.08 -0.10 -7.67
CA TYR A 73 0.82 -1.25 -7.66
C TYR A 73 0.40 -2.28 -6.63
N LEU A 74 0.41 -3.56 -7.02
CA LEU A 74 0.06 -4.68 -6.15
C LEU A 74 1.27 -5.58 -5.99
N SER A 75 1.47 -6.09 -4.79
CA SER A 75 2.47 -7.12 -4.54
C SER A 75 1.99 -8.11 -3.48
N SER A 76 2.35 -9.36 -3.67
CA SER A 76 2.25 -10.40 -2.66
C SER A 76 3.63 -11.00 -2.42
N SER A 77 3.93 -11.32 -1.16
CA SER A 77 5.11 -12.09 -0.81
C SER A 77 4.80 -13.15 0.24
N LYS A 78 5.48 -14.28 0.14
CA LYS A 78 5.50 -15.34 1.12
C LYS A 78 6.89 -15.46 1.72
N SER A 79 6.91 -15.70 3.02
CA SER A 79 8.12 -16.04 3.77
C SER A 79 7.80 -17.03 4.88
N ASN A 80 8.81 -17.39 5.67
CA ASN A 80 8.61 -18.11 6.93
C ASN A 80 7.87 -17.29 8.01
N LEU A 81 7.70 -15.97 7.80
CA LEU A 81 6.94 -15.09 8.70
C LEU A 81 5.45 -15.01 8.34
N GLY A 82 5.07 -15.46 7.14
CA GLY A 82 3.69 -15.43 6.68
C GLY A 82 3.54 -15.02 5.22
N ILE A 83 2.31 -14.68 4.84
CA ILE A 83 1.96 -14.13 3.53
C ILE A 83 1.56 -12.67 3.73
N VAL A 84 2.05 -11.79 2.87
CA VAL A 84 1.73 -10.36 2.89
C VAL A 84 1.16 -9.96 1.54
N PHE A 85 0.01 -9.31 1.53
CA PHE A 85 -0.55 -8.61 0.38
C PHE A 85 -0.42 -7.11 0.59
N ARG A 86 -0.07 -6.39 -0.47
CA ARG A 86 0.04 -4.94 -0.47
C ARG A 86 -0.66 -4.39 -1.68
N ALA A 87 -1.53 -3.42 -1.44
CA ALA A 87 -2.04 -2.52 -2.45
C ALA A 87 -1.43 -1.15 -2.20
N ALA A 88 -0.58 -0.66 -3.10
CA ALA A 88 0.30 0.48 -2.90
C ALA A 88 0.12 1.56 -3.97
N ILE A 89 0.44 2.79 -3.57
CA ILE A 89 0.66 3.95 -4.44
C ILE A 89 2.14 3.93 -4.78
N ALA A 90 2.47 3.34 -5.93
CA ALA A 90 3.82 3.21 -6.43
C ALA A 90 3.81 2.95 -7.95
N THR A 91 4.94 3.23 -8.59
CA THR A 91 5.18 2.84 -9.98
C THR A 91 5.84 1.46 -10.08
N SER A 92 6.61 1.07 -9.05
CA SER A 92 7.31 -0.21 -8.95
C SER A 92 7.55 -0.60 -7.48
N LEU A 93 7.99 -1.84 -7.23
CA LEU A 93 8.38 -2.27 -5.87
C LEU A 93 9.58 -1.47 -5.29
N ASN A 94 10.40 -0.85 -6.16
CA ASN A 94 11.59 -0.09 -5.76
C ASN A 94 11.34 1.42 -5.68
N ASP A 95 10.09 1.85 -5.85
CA ASP A 95 9.72 3.25 -5.79
C ASP A 95 10.10 3.84 -4.41
N PRO A 96 10.92 4.90 -4.32
CA PRO A 96 11.25 5.50 -3.03
C PRO A 96 10.03 6.12 -2.32
N ALA A 97 8.97 6.45 -3.08
CA ALA A 97 7.70 6.92 -2.55
C ALA A 97 6.70 5.79 -2.29
N TYR A 98 7.12 4.51 -2.33
CA TYR A 98 6.28 3.33 -2.13
C TYR A 98 5.51 3.43 -0.80
N LYS A 99 4.24 3.84 -0.90
CA LYS A 99 3.32 4.01 0.22
C LYS A 99 2.14 3.07 0.02
N THR A 100 1.68 2.43 1.08
CA THR A 100 0.63 1.42 0.99
C THR A 100 -0.75 2.06 1.22
N VAL A 101 -1.77 1.63 0.46
CA VAL A 101 -3.18 1.93 0.72
C VAL A 101 -3.71 0.94 1.76
N SER A 102 -3.56 -0.36 1.48
CA SER A 102 -3.92 -1.45 2.37
C SER A 102 -2.85 -2.53 2.41
N ARG A 103 -2.64 -3.13 3.59
CA ARG A 103 -1.77 -4.30 3.78
C ARG A 103 -2.53 -5.39 4.53
N ILE A 104 -2.49 -6.61 4.00
CA ILE A 104 -3.04 -7.79 4.67
C ILE A 104 -1.87 -8.71 4.99
N ASP A 105 -1.70 -9.03 6.26
CA ASP A 105 -0.72 -9.99 6.75
C ASP A 105 -1.46 -11.24 7.21
N ILE A 106 -1.01 -12.41 6.76
CA ILE A 106 -1.51 -13.71 7.19
C ILE A 106 -0.37 -14.43 7.90
N THR A 107 -0.60 -14.86 9.13
CA THR A 107 0.43 -15.50 9.96
C THR A 107 0.95 -16.79 9.31
N ALA A 108 2.24 -17.06 9.45
CA ALA A 108 2.83 -18.32 8.99
C ALA A 108 2.08 -19.54 9.54
N GLY A 109 1.75 -20.48 8.66
CA GLY A 109 1.03 -21.70 9.04
C GLY A 109 -0.45 -21.52 9.39
N ALA A 110 -1.02 -20.33 9.18
CA ALA A 110 -2.43 -20.09 9.40
C ALA A 110 -3.30 -21.01 8.52
N ALA A 111 -4.26 -21.68 9.16
CA ALA A 111 -5.28 -22.46 8.48
C ALA A 111 -6.47 -21.54 8.12
N ILE A 112 -6.44 -20.99 6.91
CA ILE A 112 -7.56 -20.24 6.33
C ILE A 112 -8.48 -21.22 5.60
N ALA A 113 -9.74 -21.25 6.01
CA ALA A 113 -10.80 -21.99 5.36
C ALA A 113 -11.56 -21.05 4.40
N PRO A 114 -11.62 -21.38 3.11
CA PRO A 114 -12.48 -20.63 2.19
C PRO A 114 -13.94 -20.64 2.64
N GLN A 115 -14.67 -19.57 2.31
CA GLN A 115 -16.07 -19.32 2.68
C GLN A 115 -16.34 -19.18 4.18
N VAL A 116 -15.29 -19.14 5.01
CA VAL A 116 -15.41 -18.74 6.42
C VAL A 116 -15.18 -17.24 6.54
N THR A 117 -16.01 -16.61 7.38
CA THR A 117 -15.87 -15.20 7.75
C THR A 117 -15.11 -15.11 9.07
N TYR A 118 -14.03 -14.34 9.05
CA TYR A 118 -13.18 -14.07 10.20
C TYR A 118 -13.44 -12.68 10.73
N SER A 119 -13.43 -12.51 12.05
CA SER A 119 -13.50 -11.20 12.70
C SER A 119 -12.14 -10.50 12.67
N LEU A 120 -12.15 -9.20 12.38
CA LEU A 120 -10.96 -8.35 12.39
C LEU A 120 -10.67 -7.71 13.75
N ALA A 121 -11.64 -7.65 14.67
CA ALA A 121 -11.45 -7.04 15.99
C ALA A 121 -12.28 -7.75 17.06
N GLY A 122 -11.73 -8.84 17.61
CA GLY A 122 -12.42 -9.67 18.62
C GLY A 122 -13.63 -10.41 18.06
N GLY A 123 -13.82 -11.67 18.42
CA GLY A 123 -14.97 -12.44 17.94
C GLY A 123 -14.76 -13.94 18.00
N ALA A 124 -15.81 -14.69 17.64
CA ALA A 124 -15.81 -16.15 17.73
C ALA A 124 -14.78 -16.82 16.81
N THR A 125 -14.50 -16.22 15.65
CA THR A 125 -13.52 -16.73 14.67
C THR A 125 -12.54 -15.61 14.32
N PRO A 126 -11.48 -15.40 15.11
CA PRO A 126 -10.53 -14.32 14.86
C PRO A 126 -9.72 -14.59 13.59
N PHE A 127 -9.48 -13.54 12.82
CA PHE A 127 -8.59 -13.60 11.65
C PHE A 127 -7.14 -13.91 12.11
N PRO A 128 -6.49 -14.96 11.58
CA PRO A 128 -5.10 -15.30 11.93
C PRO A 128 -4.12 -14.43 11.14
N GLY A 129 -4.19 -13.13 11.37
CA GLY A 129 -3.49 -12.13 10.59
C GLY A 129 -3.84 -10.71 11.04
N ASN A 130 -3.39 -9.72 10.27
CA ASN A 130 -3.71 -8.31 10.47
C ASN A 130 -4.08 -7.65 9.14
N LEU A 131 -4.98 -6.67 9.21
CA LEU A 131 -5.26 -5.75 8.11
C LEU A 131 -4.79 -4.35 8.57
N TYR A 132 -4.21 -3.59 7.65
CA TYR A 132 -3.73 -2.23 7.90
C TYR A 132 -4.22 -1.31 6.79
N PHE A 133 -4.58 -0.09 7.17
CA PHE A 133 -4.82 1.02 6.26
C PHE A 133 -3.73 2.06 6.47
N LEU A 134 -2.94 2.28 5.43
CA LEU A 134 -1.73 3.10 5.49
C LEU A 134 -1.91 4.39 4.67
N ASN A 135 -2.81 4.38 3.67
CA ASN A 135 -3.24 5.53 2.88
C ASN A 135 -2.15 6.58 2.55
N GLY A 136 -1.04 6.17 1.94
CA GLY A 136 0.01 7.13 1.59
C GLY A 136 0.99 7.44 2.72
N HIS A 137 0.82 6.93 3.94
CA HIS A 137 1.76 7.15 5.05
C HIS A 137 1.93 5.86 5.88
N PRO A 138 3.00 5.73 6.68
CA PRO A 138 3.01 4.74 7.75
C PRO A 138 2.07 5.21 8.87
N SER A 139 0.77 5.32 8.60
CA SER A 139 -0.20 5.73 9.63
C SER A 139 -0.46 4.58 10.58
N THR A 140 -0.04 4.74 11.83
CA THR A 140 -0.33 3.82 12.94
C THR A 140 -1.57 4.23 13.75
N LEU A 141 -2.21 5.34 13.35
CA LEU A 141 -3.33 5.93 14.09
C LEU A 141 -4.68 5.39 13.64
N LEU A 142 -4.76 4.81 12.44
CA LEU A 142 -5.93 4.06 12.01
C LEU A 142 -5.95 2.69 12.66
N LYS A 143 -6.94 2.47 13.52
CA LYS A 143 -7.11 1.22 14.26
C LYS A 143 -8.32 0.48 13.75
N ILE A 144 -8.15 -0.80 13.46
CA ILE A 144 -9.28 -1.65 13.16
C ILE A 144 -9.97 -2.01 14.47
N VAL A 145 -11.19 -1.51 14.63
CA VAL A 145 -12.02 -1.71 15.83
C VAL A 145 -13.19 -2.65 15.59
N GLY A 146 -13.41 -3.05 14.33
CA GLY A 146 -14.50 -3.95 13.96
C GLY A 146 -14.38 -4.46 12.53
N GLY A 147 -15.30 -5.35 12.19
CA GLY A 147 -15.48 -5.82 10.83
C GLY A 147 -15.00 -7.25 10.59
N THR A 148 -15.00 -7.64 9.33
CA THR A 148 -14.79 -9.02 8.90
C THR A 148 -13.95 -9.12 7.64
N ILE A 149 -13.27 -10.24 7.49
CA ILE A 149 -12.59 -10.66 6.26
C ILE A 149 -13.01 -12.09 5.91
N SER A 150 -13.25 -12.36 4.65
CA SER A 150 -13.57 -13.69 4.13
C SER A 150 -12.69 -14.01 2.92
N PHE A 151 -12.45 -15.30 2.71
CA PHE A 151 -11.64 -15.80 1.62
C PHE A 151 -12.51 -16.65 0.71
N THR A 152 -12.59 -16.32 -0.57
CA THR A 152 -13.26 -17.17 -1.57
C THR A 152 -12.32 -18.24 -2.10
N ARG A 153 -11.01 -17.99 -2.09
CA ARG A 153 -9.95 -18.94 -2.41
C ARG A 153 -8.75 -18.73 -1.48
N TYR A 154 -8.11 -19.81 -1.07
CA TYR A 154 -6.86 -19.76 -0.33
C TYR A 154 -5.93 -20.91 -0.73
N GLY A 155 -4.76 -20.59 -1.26
CA GLY A 155 -3.66 -21.54 -1.41
C GLY A 155 -2.40 -20.95 -0.79
N GLY A 156 -1.74 -21.72 0.06
CA GLY A 156 -0.65 -21.23 0.91
C GLY A 156 0.74 -21.29 0.27
N ASN A 157 0.88 -21.69 -0.99
CA ASN A 157 2.16 -21.86 -1.68
C ASN A 157 2.48 -20.69 -2.62
N SER A 158 3.76 -20.62 -3.02
CA SER A 158 4.19 -19.67 -4.06
C SER A 158 3.44 -19.96 -5.36
N GLY A 159 2.94 -18.93 -6.04
CA GLY A 159 2.09 -19.08 -7.23
C GLY A 159 0.64 -19.48 -6.96
N ASP A 160 0.27 -19.82 -5.71
CA ASP A 160 -1.13 -20.06 -5.38
C ASP A 160 -1.92 -18.74 -5.37
N ARG A 161 -3.19 -18.83 -5.76
CA ARG A 161 -4.12 -17.70 -5.74
C ARG A 161 -4.87 -17.63 -4.41
N ILE A 162 -4.91 -16.44 -3.82
CA ILE A 162 -5.66 -16.11 -2.62
C ILE A 162 -6.59 -14.93 -2.96
N SER A 163 -7.89 -15.11 -2.77
CA SER A 163 -8.88 -14.09 -3.06
C SER A 163 -9.98 -14.05 -2.01
N GLY A 164 -10.60 -12.89 -1.90
CA GLY A 164 -11.55 -12.62 -0.82
C GLY A 164 -12.01 -11.18 -0.79
N SER A 165 -12.63 -10.83 0.33
CA SER A 165 -13.14 -9.49 0.59
C SER A 165 -13.11 -9.19 2.08
N TYR A 166 -13.04 -7.92 2.42
CA TYR A 166 -13.19 -7.45 3.78
C TYR A 166 -14.18 -6.29 3.86
N SER A 167 -14.74 -6.10 5.04
CA SER A 167 -15.45 -4.89 5.46
C SER A 167 -14.95 -4.57 6.86
N ALA A 168 -14.13 -3.52 6.97
CA ALA A 168 -13.46 -3.12 8.19
C ALA A 168 -14.10 -1.85 8.75
N VAL A 169 -14.21 -1.78 10.07
CA VAL A 169 -14.51 -0.55 10.80
C VAL A 169 -13.20 -0.02 11.35
N VAL A 170 -12.84 1.18 10.94
CA VAL A 170 -11.59 1.85 11.27
C VAL A 170 -11.89 3.04 12.14
N GLU A 171 -11.27 3.11 13.31
CA GLU A 171 -11.24 4.30 14.16
C GLU A 171 -10.01 5.12 13.79
N ASP A 172 -10.20 6.43 13.60
CA ASP A 172 -9.10 7.36 13.38
C ASP A 172 -8.68 8.01 14.71
N ASP A 173 -7.57 7.52 15.26
CA ASP A 173 -7.00 8.02 16.50
C ASP A 173 -6.23 9.34 16.32
N ASN A 174 -6.19 9.90 15.10
CA ASN A 174 -5.66 11.24 14.82
C ASN A 174 -6.62 12.37 15.19
N ASP A 175 -7.90 12.05 15.43
CA ASP A 175 -8.93 12.97 15.90
C ASP A 175 -9.32 12.62 17.35
N PRO A 176 -9.32 13.59 18.29
CA PRO A 176 -9.81 13.38 19.65
C PRO A 176 -11.23 12.79 19.74
N ALA A 177 -12.10 13.05 18.76
CA ALA A 177 -13.44 12.50 18.67
C ALA A 177 -13.47 11.02 18.27
N LYS A 178 -12.34 10.48 17.77
CA LYS A 178 -12.19 9.09 17.32
C LYS A 178 -13.31 8.65 16.38
N PRO A 179 -13.55 9.38 15.27
CA PRO A 179 -14.58 9.02 14.32
C PRO A 179 -14.29 7.62 13.74
N THR A 180 -15.37 6.92 13.40
CA THR A 180 -15.28 5.60 12.78
C THR A 180 -15.72 5.65 11.33
N TYR A 181 -15.01 4.89 10.50
CA TYR A 181 -15.22 4.78 9.07
C TYR A 181 -15.38 3.33 8.69
N THR A 182 -16.24 3.06 7.70
CA THR A 182 -16.30 1.75 7.06
C THR A 182 -15.47 1.79 5.79
N VAL A 183 -14.58 0.81 5.65
CA VAL A 183 -13.82 0.54 4.43
C VAL A 183 -14.06 -0.90 4.03
N ALA A 184 -14.55 -1.10 2.81
CA ALA A 184 -14.72 -2.43 2.23
C ALA A 184 -13.89 -2.56 0.96
N GLY A 185 -13.33 -3.75 0.75
CA GLY A 185 -12.52 -4.02 -0.41
C GLY A 185 -12.51 -5.50 -0.79
N SER A 186 -12.28 -5.75 -2.07
CA SER A 186 -12.07 -7.06 -2.64
C SER A 186 -10.63 -7.20 -3.09
N PHE A 187 -10.06 -8.38 -2.91
CA PHE A 187 -8.69 -8.69 -3.28
C PHE A 187 -8.59 -10.03 -3.99
N ASP A 188 -7.68 -10.12 -4.95
CA ASP A 188 -7.26 -11.34 -5.59
C ASP A 188 -5.77 -11.24 -5.89
N PHE A 189 -4.97 -12.05 -5.21
CA PHE A 189 -3.52 -12.06 -5.33
C PHE A 189 -3.02 -13.44 -5.74
N VAL A 190 -2.00 -13.47 -6.58
CA VAL A 190 -1.11 -14.61 -6.73
C VAL A 190 0.05 -14.43 -5.77
N THR A 191 0.33 -15.44 -4.97
CA THR A 191 1.42 -15.40 -3.98
C THR A 191 2.78 -15.29 -4.67
N ASP A 192 3.67 -14.45 -4.14
CA ASP A 192 4.99 -14.13 -4.72
C ASP A 192 4.93 -13.45 -6.10
N SER A 193 3.90 -12.65 -6.34
CA SER A 193 3.76 -11.85 -7.56
C SER A 193 3.77 -10.35 -7.26
N TYR A 194 4.06 -9.54 -8.27
CA TYR A 194 3.99 -8.09 -8.20
C TYR A 194 3.71 -7.50 -9.57
N GLY A 195 3.14 -6.30 -9.60
CA GLY A 195 2.91 -5.59 -10.85
C GLY A 195 2.00 -4.38 -10.68
N PRO A 196 1.85 -3.57 -11.74
CA PRO A 196 0.89 -2.48 -11.75
C PRO A 196 -0.55 -3.00 -11.64
N VAL A 197 -1.45 -2.18 -11.11
CA VAL A 197 -2.89 -2.40 -11.23
C VAL A 197 -3.30 -2.21 -12.69
N LEU A 198 -4.07 -3.15 -13.23
CA LEU A 198 -4.57 -3.09 -14.60
C LEU A 198 -6.12 -3.15 -14.62
N PRO A 199 -6.79 -2.18 -15.27
CA PRO A 199 -6.24 -0.96 -15.84
C PRO A 199 -5.70 -0.01 -14.76
N ALA A 200 -4.71 0.82 -15.12
CA ALA A 200 -4.16 1.80 -14.18
C ALA A 200 -5.26 2.81 -13.79
N PRO A 201 -5.53 3.01 -12.49
CA PRO A 201 -6.46 4.04 -12.06
C PRO A 201 -5.89 5.43 -12.34
N GLY A 202 -6.76 6.39 -12.68
CA GLY A 202 -6.38 7.80 -12.70
C GLY A 202 -6.00 8.28 -11.30
N SER A 203 -5.01 9.17 -11.18
CA SER A 203 -4.59 9.72 -9.88
C SER A 203 -5.66 10.68 -9.34
N LEU A 204 -6.39 10.26 -8.31
CA LEU A 204 -7.42 11.07 -7.65
C LEU A 204 -6.84 12.36 -7.02
N ALA A 205 -5.58 12.32 -6.56
CA ALA A 205 -4.89 13.48 -6.02
C ALA A 205 -4.79 14.66 -7.01
N LEU A 206 -4.70 14.40 -8.33
CA LEU A 206 -4.74 15.48 -9.34
C LEU A 206 -6.13 16.10 -9.48
N ALA A 207 -7.19 15.29 -9.36
CA ALA A 207 -8.57 15.76 -9.48
C ALA A 207 -8.97 16.68 -8.32
N ALA A 208 -8.37 16.48 -7.14
CA ALA A 208 -8.61 17.28 -5.94
C ALA A 208 -7.95 18.67 -5.96
N GLN A 209 -6.89 18.88 -6.74
CA GLN A 209 -6.08 20.10 -6.68
C GLN A 209 -6.90 21.39 -6.95
N PRO A 210 -7.78 21.45 -7.96
CA PRO A 210 -8.55 22.68 -8.21
C PRO A 210 -9.45 23.05 -7.04
N ALA A 211 -10.11 22.07 -6.40
CA ALA A 211 -10.96 22.31 -5.24
C ALA A 211 -10.14 22.77 -4.03
N TYR A 212 -9.00 22.12 -3.76
CA TYR A 212 -8.11 22.50 -2.67
C TYR A 212 -7.61 23.95 -2.83
N GLN A 213 -7.12 24.29 -4.04
CA GLN A 213 -6.61 25.62 -4.33
C GLN A 213 -7.69 26.71 -4.24
N SER A 214 -8.92 26.39 -4.65
CA SER A 214 -10.03 27.35 -4.68
C SER A 214 -10.61 27.63 -3.29
N TYR A 215 -10.62 26.62 -2.40
CA TYR A 215 -11.40 26.68 -1.17
C TYR A 215 -10.58 26.54 0.13
N CYS A 216 -9.39 25.94 0.08
CA CYS A 216 -8.64 25.53 1.27
C CYS A 216 -7.28 26.24 1.39
N ALA A 217 -6.52 26.31 0.29
CA ALA A 217 -5.12 26.73 0.28
C ALA A 217 -4.86 28.15 0.80
N SER A 218 -5.84 29.05 0.73
CA SER A 218 -5.69 30.42 1.23
C SER A 218 -5.59 30.51 2.75
N CYS A 219 -6.09 29.49 3.46
CA CYS A 219 -6.19 29.49 4.92
C CYS A 219 -5.37 28.36 5.55
N HIS A 220 -5.34 27.21 4.90
CA HIS A 220 -4.79 25.97 5.45
C HIS A 220 -3.52 25.54 4.73
N ALA A 221 -2.56 25.05 5.51
CA ALA A 221 -1.42 24.34 4.97
C ALA A 221 -1.83 22.89 4.68
N LEU A 222 -1.07 22.22 3.83
CA LEU A 222 -1.21 20.79 3.54
C LEU A 222 0.17 20.14 3.56
N GLY A 223 0.63 19.84 4.77
CA GLY A 223 1.90 19.17 5.03
C GLY A 223 3.06 19.77 4.22
N SER A 224 3.83 18.90 3.56
CA SER A 224 4.92 19.33 2.66
C SER A 224 4.45 19.72 1.26
N TYR A 225 3.22 19.40 0.88
CA TYR A 225 2.68 19.72 -0.44
C TYR A 225 2.40 21.21 -0.59
N ASP A 226 1.82 21.82 0.44
CA ASP A 226 1.58 23.25 0.52
C ASP A 226 1.84 23.77 1.95
N PRO A 227 3.11 24.09 2.28
CA PRO A 227 3.46 24.55 3.62
C PRO A 227 3.15 26.03 3.84
N SER A 228 2.59 26.72 2.84
CA SER A 228 2.67 28.17 2.72
C SER A 228 1.57 28.94 3.45
N ALA A 229 0.51 28.28 3.89
CA ALA A 229 -0.60 28.96 4.54
C ALA A 229 -0.31 29.28 6.01
N SER A 230 -0.92 30.36 6.51
CA SER A 230 -0.79 30.83 7.88
C SER A 230 -2.15 31.18 8.46
N GLY A 231 -2.49 30.63 9.62
CA GLY A 231 -3.65 31.07 10.41
C GLY A 231 -4.72 30.00 10.69
N ALA A 232 -4.69 28.87 9.98
CA ALA A 232 -5.55 27.71 10.26
C ALA A 232 -4.72 26.42 10.47
N PRO A 233 -5.29 25.36 11.08
CA PRO A 233 -4.60 24.08 11.25
C PRO A 233 -4.19 23.44 9.92
N ASP A 234 -3.10 22.67 9.95
CA ASP A 234 -2.66 21.84 8.83
C ASP A 234 -3.72 20.76 8.51
N LEU A 235 -4.00 20.57 7.21
CA LEU A 235 -4.98 19.61 6.69
C LEU A 235 -4.38 18.24 6.36
N ALA A 236 -3.05 18.07 6.48
CA ALA A 236 -2.39 16.80 6.34
C ALA A 236 -3.00 15.73 7.27
N LEU A 237 -3.35 14.58 6.70
CA LEU A 237 -4.01 13.46 7.38
C LEU A 237 -5.38 13.80 7.99
N LYS A 238 -6.06 14.84 7.51
CA LYS A 238 -7.39 15.29 7.98
C LYS A 238 -8.52 15.01 7.00
N GLY A 239 -8.34 14.06 6.08
CA GLY A 239 -9.41 13.66 5.16
C GLY A 239 -10.65 13.10 5.90
N GLY A 240 -10.46 12.45 7.04
CA GLY A 240 -11.59 12.00 7.88
C GLY A 240 -12.56 13.12 8.26
N ASP A 241 -12.02 14.30 8.59
CA ASP A 241 -12.75 15.47 9.09
C ASP A 241 -13.67 16.10 8.03
N MET A 242 -13.50 15.76 6.76
CA MET A 242 -14.35 16.28 5.67
C MET A 242 -15.82 15.86 5.83
N ASN A 243 -16.10 14.63 6.27
CA ASN A 243 -17.47 14.12 6.40
C ASN A 243 -18.32 14.88 7.44
N PRO A 244 -17.83 15.16 8.66
CA PRO A 244 -18.60 15.96 9.62
C PRO A 244 -18.71 17.45 9.23
N ILE A 245 -17.79 17.96 8.41
CA ILE A 245 -17.75 19.38 8.03
C ILE A 245 -18.57 19.68 6.78
N PHE A 246 -18.60 18.77 5.81
CA PHE A 246 -19.21 18.98 4.51
C PHE A 246 -20.26 17.92 4.19
N THR A 247 -21.42 18.40 3.74
CA THR A 247 -22.45 17.59 3.10
C THR A 247 -22.57 18.04 1.64
N ALA A 248 -22.63 17.10 0.70
CA ALA A 248 -22.64 17.40 -0.72
C ALA A 248 -23.78 18.38 -1.09
N GLY A 249 -23.42 19.46 -1.79
CA GLY A 249 -24.36 20.50 -2.22
C GLY A 249 -24.88 21.42 -1.12
N GLN A 250 -24.34 21.34 0.10
CA GLN A 250 -24.68 22.23 1.21
C GLN A 250 -23.48 23.10 1.60
N ALA A 251 -23.78 24.30 2.09
CA ALA A 251 -22.76 25.19 2.63
C ALA A 251 -22.19 24.60 3.94
N GLY A 252 -20.89 24.36 3.96
CA GLY A 252 -20.14 23.87 5.11
C GLY A 252 -19.22 24.95 5.70
N HIS A 253 -17.96 24.60 5.94
CA HIS A 253 -16.95 25.50 6.51
C HIS A 253 -16.83 26.81 5.71
N GLN A 254 -16.97 27.96 6.40
CA GLN A 254 -16.91 29.30 5.80
C GLN A 254 -17.87 29.52 4.61
N GLY A 255 -18.99 28.79 4.56
CA GLY A 255 -19.97 28.89 3.48
C GLY A 255 -19.54 28.19 2.18
N VAL A 256 -18.40 27.48 2.17
CA VAL A 256 -17.96 26.69 1.02
C VAL A 256 -18.95 25.56 0.77
N THR A 257 -19.38 25.41 -0.48
CA THR A 257 -20.25 24.30 -0.91
C THR A 257 -19.46 23.39 -1.84
N LEU A 258 -19.36 22.11 -1.49
CA LEU A 258 -18.64 21.10 -2.27
C LEU A 258 -19.60 20.06 -2.84
N THR A 259 -19.27 19.52 -4.00
CA THR A 259 -19.92 18.33 -4.57
C THR A 259 -19.45 17.05 -3.87
N ALA A 260 -20.18 15.94 -4.06
CA ALA A 260 -19.77 14.65 -3.51
C ALA A 260 -18.40 14.19 -4.03
N ASN A 261 -18.09 14.49 -5.31
CA ASN A 261 -16.80 14.15 -5.91
C ASN A 261 -15.68 15.00 -5.32
N GLU A 262 -15.87 16.32 -5.18
CA GLU A 262 -14.86 17.20 -4.56
C GLU A 262 -14.60 16.79 -3.10
N ILE A 263 -15.64 16.46 -2.34
CA ILE A 263 -15.45 15.93 -0.97
C ILE A 263 -14.58 14.67 -1.02
N THR A 264 -14.92 13.71 -1.88
CA THR A 264 -14.17 12.45 -2.00
C THR A 264 -12.72 12.69 -2.40
N ASP A 265 -12.48 13.47 -3.45
CA ASP A 265 -11.15 13.75 -3.98
C ASP A 265 -10.30 14.53 -2.97
N LEU A 266 -10.89 15.52 -2.28
CA LEU A 266 -10.21 16.24 -1.22
C LEU A 266 -9.81 15.30 -0.08
N LYS A 267 -10.70 14.42 0.40
CA LYS A 267 -10.35 13.47 1.47
C LYS A 267 -9.09 12.66 1.14
N VAL A 268 -9.03 12.21 -0.11
CA VAL A 268 -7.89 11.48 -0.64
C VAL A 268 -6.63 12.36 -0.61
N LEU A 269 -6.69 13.57 -1.18
CA LEU A 269 -5.57 14.52 -1.17
C LEU A 269 -5.10 14.87 0.24
N LEU A 270 -6.02 15.14 1.16
CA LEU A 270 -5.71 15.47 2.56
C LEU A 270 -4.99 14.31 3.25
N ASN A 271 -5.39 13.07 2.97
CA ASN A 271 -4.81 11.91 3.66
C ASN A 271 -3.46 11.45 3.12
N THR A 272 -3.04 11.91 1.94
CA THR A 272 -1.76 11.48 1.33
C THR A 272 -0.64 12.48 1.42
N ASN A 273 -0.90 13.58 2.12
CA ASN A 273 0.04 14.63 2.49
C ASN A 273 0.05 14.81 4.00
#